data_AF-A0A4U6T4W9-F1
#
_entry.id   AF-A0A4U6T4W9-F1
#
_cell.length_a   1.000
_cell.length_b   1.000
_cell.length_c   1.000
_cell.angle_alpha   90.00
_cell.angle_beta   90.00
_cell.angle_gamma   90.00
#
_symmetry.space_group_name_H-M   'P 1'
#
loop_
_entity.id
_entity.type
_entity.pdbx_description
1 polymer ?
#
loop_
_entity_poly.entity_id
_entity_poly.type
_entity_poly.pdbx_seq_one_letter_code
_entity_poly.pdbx_strand_id
1 'polypeptide(L)' 'MAAGDAEEALHNPGEKVPSMEHKKKIIGKSLDLIKYIDSNFDGSKLITDVSSS' A
#
# COMPACT_ATOMS: atom_id res chain seq x y z
N MET A 1 2.41 -35.01 -2.49
CA MET A 1 2.31 -33.73 -1.75
C MET A 1 3.46 -33.70 -0.76
N ALA A 2 4.59 -33.14 -1.18
CA ALA A 2 5.79 -33.05 -0.34
C ALA A 2 5.70 -31.78 0.51
N ALA A 3 6.11 -31.87 1.77
CA ALA A 3 6.15 -30.78 2.73
C ALA A 3 7.28 -29.77 2.40
N GLY A 4 7.21 -29.17 1.22
CA GLY A 4 8.10 -28.09 0.76
C GLY A 4 7.41 -26.72 0.71
N ASP A 5 6.07 -26.68 0.76
CA ASP A 5 5.30 -25.44 0.60
C ASP A 5 5.00 -24.70 1.93
N ALA A 6 5.32 -25.31 3.08
CA ALA A 6 4.89 -24.79 4.39
C ALA A 6 5.90 -23.85 5.06
N GLU A 7 7.19 -23.94 4.75
CA GLU A 7 8.23 -23.09 5.38
C GLU A 7 8.42 -21.73 4.67
N GLU A 8 7.94 -21.58 3.43
CA GLU A 8 7.89 -20.27 2.75
C GLU A 8 6.69 -19.41 3.21
N ALA A 9 5.67 -20.03 3.83
CA ALA A 9 4.47 -19.34 4.32
C ALA A 9 4.66 -18.63 5.67
N LEU A 10 5.74 -18.90 6.41
CA LEU A 10 5.93 -18.35 7.77
C LEU A 10 6.52 -16.93 7.79
N HIS A 11 6.94 -16.39 6.65
CA HIS A 11 7.47 -15.02 6.55
C HIS A 11 6.65 -14.09 5.63
N ASN A 12 5.40 -14.44 5.35
CA ASN A 12 4.54 -13.65 4.49
C ASN A 12 3.23 -13.24 5.21
N PRO A 13 3.15 -12.04 5.80
CA PRO A 13 1.87 -11.35 6.01
C PRO A 13 1.24 -10.88 4.66
N GLY A 14 1.71 -11.43 3.53
CA GLY A 14 1.89 -10.74 2.25
C GLY A 14 0.89 -11.06 1.16
N GLU A 15 -0.41 -10.99 1.46
CA GLU A 15 -1.47 -11.01 0.45
C GLU A 15 -2.45 -9.82 0.57
N LYS A 16 -2.10 -8.76 1.31
CA LYS A 16 -2.94 -7.56 1.36
C LYS A 16 -2.54 -6.58 0.27
N VAL A 17 -3.18 -6.74 -0.88
CA VAL A 17 -3.30 -5.67 -1.87
C VAL A 17 -4.31 -4.62 -1.41
N PRO A 18 -4.15 -3.35 -1.79
CA PRO A 18 -3.07 -2.81 -2.63
C PRO A 18 -1.78 -2.52 -1.85
N SER A 19 -0.65 -2.56 -2.57
CA SER A 19 0.66 -2.08 -2.10
C SER A 19 1.36 -1.28 -3.21
N MET A 20 2.27 -0.37 -2.83
CA MET A 20 3.05 0.45 -3.76
C MET A 20 4.48 0.60 -3.26
N GLU A 21 5.43 0.52 -4.18
CA GLU A 21 6.84 0.82 -3.92
C GLU A 21 7.23 2.15 -4.58
N HIS A 22 7.81 3.06 -3.80
CA HIS A 22 8.41 4.30 -4.31
C HIS A 22 9.61 4.69 -3.44
N LYS A 23 10.70 5.18 -4.04
CA LYS A 23 11.94 5.55 -3.34
C LYS A 23 12.46 4.44 -2.39
N LYS A 24 12.41 3.18 -2.82
CA LYS A 24 12.84 1.99 -2.04
C LYS A 24 12.05 1.79 -0.73
N LYS A 25 10.83 2.31 -0.64
CA LYS A 25 9.90 2.10 0.48
C LYS A 25 8.62 1.44 -0.02
N ILE A 26 8.14 0.42 0.69
CA ILE A 26 6.87 -0.25 0.44
C ILE A 26 5.80 0.31 1.38
N ILE A 27 4.62 0.61 0.84
CA ILE A 27 3.42 1.07 1.57
C ILE A 27 2.28 0.12 1.22
N GLY A 28 1.60 -0.46 2.23
CA GLY A 28 0.57 -1.51 2.04
C GLY A 28 -0.77 -1.25 2.73
N LYS A 29 -1.00 -0.04 3.24
CA LYS A 29 -2.26 0.37 3.86
C LYS A 29 -3.00 1.29 2.90
N SER A 30 -4.21 0.93 2.49
CA SER A 30 -4.97 1.64 1.44
C SER A 30 -5.13 3.14 1.70
N LEU A 31 -5.48 3.57 2.91
CA LEU A 31 -5.59 4.99 3.25
C LEU A 31 -4.24 5.71 3.25
N ASP A 32 -3.18 5.05 3.70
CA ASP A 32 -1.83 5.62 3.68
C ASP A 32 -1.31 5.73 2.25
N LEU A 33 -1.67 4.80 1.38
CA LEU A 33 -1.38 4.86 -0.05
C LEU A 33 -2.02 6.07 -0.71
N ILE A 34 -3.32 6.28 -0.52
CA ILE A 34 -4.03 7.43 -1.14
C ILE A 34 -3.43 8.75 -0.67
N LYS A 35 -3.15 8.88 0.63
CA LYS A 35 -2.49 10.07 1.20
C LYS A 35 -1.08 10.27 0.62
N TYR A 36 -0.32 9.19 0.47
CA TYR A 36 1.02 9.25 -0.08
C TYR A 36 1.00 9.69 -1.54
N ILE A 37 0.10 9.13 -2.35
CA ILE A 37 -0.05 9.50 -3.76
C ILE A 37 -0.39 10.99 -3.88
N ASP A 38 -1.40 11.46 -3.15
CA ASP A 38 -1.85 12.86 -3.18
C ASP A 38 -0.76 13.88 -2.79
N SER A 39 0.19 13.47 -1.93
CA SER A 39 1.26 14.34 -1.43
C SER A 39 2.59 14.25 -2.19
N ASN A 40 2.80 13.22 -3.03
CA ASN A 40 4.11 12.94 -3.65
C ASN A 40 4.11 12.98 -5.19
N PHE A 41 2.95 13.11 -5.83
CA PHE A 41 2.82 13.14 -7.28
C PHE A 41 2.04 14.38 -7.71
N ASP A 42 2.47 14.97 -8.83
CA ASP A 42 1.71 16.04 -9.48
C ASP A 42 0.41 15.50 -10.08
N GLY A 43 -0.60 16.36 -10.20
CA GLY A 43 -1.88 16.02 -10.81
C GLY A 43 -3.07 16.66 -10.08
N SER A 44 -4.27 16.21 -10.42
CA SER A 44 -5.48 16.60 -9.70
C SER A 44 -5.45 16.02 -8.28
N LYS A 45 -5.88 16.81 -7.29
CA LYS A 45 -6.00 16.35 -5.91
C LYS A 45 -6.98 15.18 -5.82
N LEU A 46 -6.58 14.14 -5.10
CA LEU A 46 -7.40 12.98 -4.78
C LEU A 46 -8.22 13.20 -3.50
N ILE A 47 -7.71 14.02 -2.59
CA ILE A 47 -8.36 14.33 -1.31
C ILE A 47 -8.83 15.79 -1.33
N THR A 48 -10.15 15.98 -1.22
CA THR A 48 -10.76 17.29 -0.98
C THR A 48 -10.90 17.54 0.50
N ASP A 49 -10.64 18.76 0.96
CA ASP A 49 -10.91 19.14 2.35
C ASP A 49 -12.43 19.17 2.57
N VAL A 50 -12.94 18.20 3.33
CA VAL A 50 -14.38 18.06 3.62
C VAL A 50 -14.85 19.04 4.71
N SER A 51 -14.00 19.96 5.19
CA SER A 51 -14.36 20.96 6.21
C SER A 51 -15.04 22.23 5.67
N SER A 52 -15.46 22.24 4.41
CA SER A 52 -16.14 23.40 3.82
C SER A 52 -17.64 23.42 4.11
N SER A 53 -18.03 23.55 5.39
CA SER A 53 -19.33 24.12 5.84
C SER A 53 -19.40 24.22 7.36
#